data_AF-A0A7S4E1G8-F1
#
_entry.id   AF-A0A7S4E1G8-F1
#
_cell.length_a   1.000
_cell.length_b   1.000
_cell.length_c   1.000
_cell.angle_alpha   90.00
_cell.angle_beta   90.00
_cell.angle_gamma   90.00
#
_symmetry.space_group_name_H-M   'P 1'
#
loop_
_entity.id
_entity.type
_entity.pdbx_description
1 polymer ?
#
loop_
_entity_poly.entity_id
_entity_poly.type
_entity_poly.pdbx_seq_one_letter_code
_entity_poly.pdbx_strand_id
1 'polypeptide(L)'
;TISVASPSRLRDKFLPTLIGSAMSGVNIELTLGGFSKGKAILVDEFLRVSAVPLHLIPEDAEVGHVLEISVKLNRKKQRAQQMGIKNTLDSIMDALQTSKTEEKVLEADAEEDVGNHDENLMDRKHQGNSTTKKLA
;
A
#
# COMPACT_ATOMS: atom_id res chain seq x y z
N THR A 1 -2.25 -4.19 -12.47
CA THR A 1 -1.68 -4.46 -11.13
C THR A 1 -2.66 -5.32 -10.36
N ILE A 2 -2.37 -6.60 -10.13
CA ILE A 2 -3.26 -7.48 -9.36
C ILE A 2 -2.79 -7.47 -7.91
N SER A 3 -3.57 -6.84 -7.04
CA SER A 3 -3.41 -6.88 -5.59
C SER A 3 -3.87 -8.25 -5.09
N VAL A 4 -2.93 -9.08 -4.64
CA VAL A 4 -3.27 -10.41 -4.10
C VAL A 4 -3.52 -10.25 -2.60
N ALA A 5 -4.78 -10.45 -2.23
CA ALA A 5 -5.28 -10.39 -0.88
C ALA A 5 -4.51 -11.34 0.07
N SER A 6 -4.27 -10.82 1.27
CA SER A 6 -3.79 -11.41 2.53
C SER A 6 -3.19 -12.84 2.49
N PRO A 7 -1.95 -13.03 2.99
CA PRO A 7 -1.26 -14.32 3.11
C PRO A 7 -1.98 -15.42 3.91
N SER A 8 -3.09 -15.10 4.58
CA SER A 8 -3.82 -16.02 5.45
C SER A 8 -4.63 -17.09 4.72
N ARG A 9 -5.13 -16.83 3.50
CA ARG A 9 -6.02 -17.77 2.77
C ARG A 9 -5.30 -18.90 2.04
N LEU A 10 -3.99 -18.80 1.85
CA LEU A 10 -3.18 -19.85 1.25
C LEU A 10 -2.92 -21.02 2.22
N ARG A 11 -3.10 -20.83 3.52
CA ARG A 11 -2.76 -21.83 4.55
C ARG A 11 -3.77 -22.95 4.72
N ASP A 12 -5.03 -22.79 4.29
CA ASP A 12 -6.07 -23.67 4.84
C ASP A 12 -6.45 -24.88 3.98
N LYS A 13 -6.00 -24.98 2.71
CA LYS A 13 -6.38 -26.15 1.88
C LYS A 13 -5.31 -26.79 0.98
N PHE A 14 -4.10 -26.25 0.86
CA PHE A 14 -3.07 -26.86 -0.02
C PHE A 14 -1.62 -26.78 0.49
N LEU A 15 -1.31 -25.87 1.41
CA LEU A 15 0.08 -25.57 1.81
C LEU A 15 0.61 -26.21 3.10
N PRO A 16 -0.18 -26.68 4.09
CA PRO A 16 0.40 -27.24 5.32
C PRO A 16 1.27 -28.47 5.08
N THR A 17 0.96 -29.28 4.07
CA THR A 17 1.73 -30.49 3.74
C THR A 17 3.05 -30.19 3.04
N LEU A 18 3.18 -29.02 2.40
CA LEU A 18 4.41 -28.57 1.72
C LEU A 18 5.29 -27.68 2.62
N ILE A 19 4.69 -26.96 3.57
CA ILE A 19 5.40 -26.04 4.47
C ILE A 19 6.19 -26.80 5.56
N GLY A 20 5.75 -28.00 5.95
CA GLY A 20 6.49 -28.86 6.89
C GLY A 20 7.85 -29.34 6.36
N SER A 21 8.04 -29.36 5.04
CA SER A 21 9.26 -29.83 4.36
C SER A 21 10.19 -28.69 3.90
N ALA A 22 9.94 -27.45 4.34
CA ALA A 22 10.60 -26.22 3.88
C ALA A 22 12.08 -26.04 4.35
N MET A 23 12.83 -27.14 4.45
CA MET A 23 14.29 -27.16 4.47
C MET A 23 14.87 -27.36 3.05
N SER A 24 14.11 -27.93 2.11
CA SER A 24 14.50 -28.11 0.71
C SER A 24 13.29 -27.93 -0.21
N GLY A 25 13.48 -27.48 -1.45
CA GLY A 25 12.38 -27.34 -2.40
C GLY A 25 11.63 -28.66 -2.61
N VAL A 26 10.35 -28.60 -2.94
CA VAL A 26 9.53 -29.78 -3.24
C VAL A 26 9.18 -29.77 -4.72
N ASN A 27 9.38 -30.91 -5.40
CA ASN A 27 8.88 -31.13 -6.74
C ASN A 27 7.57 -31.93 -6.65
N ILE A 28 6.58 -31.52 -7.41
CA ILE A 28 5.24 -32.11 -7.43
C ILE A 28 4.87 -32.39 -8.87
N GLU A 29 4.47 -33.61 -9.18
CA GLU A 29 3.94 -33.97 -10.49
C GLU A 29 2.42 -33.79 -10.50
N LEU A 30 1.91 -33.00 -11.44
CA LEU A 30 0.47 -32.78 -11.63
C LEU A 30 0.07 -33.00 -13.08
N THR A 31 -1.00 -33.76 -13.31
CA THR A 31 -1.58 -33.96 -14.63
C THR A 31 -2.51 -32.80 -14.99
N LEU A 32 -2.36 -32.25 -16.20
CA LEU A 32 -3.27 -31.25 -16.75
C LEU A 32 -4.60 -31.92 -17.14
N GLY A 33 -5.62 -31.77 -16.30
CA GLY A 33 -6.93 -32.39 -16.49
C GLY A 33 -7.88 -31.61 -17.39
N GLY A 34 -7.62 -30.32 -17.65
CA GLY A 34 -8.45 -29.51 -18.54
C GLY A 34 -8.37 -28.02 -18.26
N PHE A 35 -9.27 -27.26 -18.88
CA PHE A 35 -9.32 -25.80 -18.75
C PHE A 35 -10.74 -25.33 -18.41
N SER A 36 -10.84 -24.33 -17.52
CA SER A 36 -12.13 -23.74 -17.13
C SER A 36 -11.97 -22.28 -16.73
N LYS A 37 -12.79 -21.40 -17.32
CA LYS A 37 -12.90 -19.97 -16.95
C LYS A 37 -11.55 -19.25 -16.81
N GLY A 38 -10.66 -19.43 -17.79
CA GLY A 38 -9.34 -18.79 -17.79
C GLY A 38 -8.32 -19.41 -16.82
N LYS A 39 -8.56 -20.64 -16.38
CA LYS A 39 -7.65 -21.42 -15.52
C LYS A 39 -7.42 -22.81 -16.11
N ALA A 40 -6.23 -23.34 -15.86
CA ALA A 40 -5.92 -24.76 -16.02
C ALA A 40 -6.26 -25.52 -14.75
N ILE A 41 -6.75 -26.74 -14.93
CA ILE A 41 -7.10 -27.67 -13.87
C ILE A 41 -6.01 -28.72 -13.80
N LEU A 42 -5.27 -28.73 -12.70
CA LEU A 42 -4.19 -29.67 -12.43
C LEU A 42 -4.65 -30.68 -11.37
N VAL A 43 -4.36 -31.95 -11.60
CA VAL A 43 -4.78 -33.07 -10.75
C VAL A 43 -3.55 -33.89 -10.37
N ASP A 44 -3.40 -34.22 -9.10
CA ASP A 44 -2.30 -35.08 -8.64
C ASP A 44 -2.68 -36.56 -8.57
N GLU A 45 -1.71 -37.40 -8.18
CA GLU A 45 -1.91 -38.84 -8.00
C GLU A 45 -2.97 -39.20 -6.93
N PHE A 46 -3.27 -38.28 -6.01
CA PHE A 46 -4.26 -38.43 -4.95
C PHE A 46 -5.62 -37.81 -5.33
N LEU A 47 -5.82 -37.47 -6.61
CA LEU A 47 -7.03 -36.83 -7.14
C LEU A 47 -7.35 -35.46 -6.51
N ARG A 48 -6.34 -34.79 -5.93
CA ARG A 48 -6.48 -33.41 -5.45
C ARG A 48 -6.43 -32.47 -6.64
N VAL A 49 -7.39 -31.56 -6.69
CA VAL A 49 -7.58 -30.64 -7.82
C VAL A 49 -7.10 -29.23 -7.46
N SER A 50 -6.21 -28.69 -8.29
CA SER A 50 -5.71 -27.32 -8.21
C SER A 50 -6.09 -26.52 -9.46
N ALA A 51 -6.52 -25.28 -9.28
CA ALA A 51 -6.81 -24.37 -10.39
C ALA A 51 -5.69 -23.32 -10.51
N VAL A 52 -4.97 -23.33 -11.63
CA VAL A 52 -3.81 -22.46 -11.89
C VAL A 52 -4.14 -21.49 -13.03
N PRO A 53 -3.76 -20.20 -12.95
CA PRO A 53 -3.90 -19.28 -14.06
C PRO A 53 -3.23 -19.78 -15.35
N LEU A 54 -3.89 -19.62 -16.51
CA LEU A 54 -3.39 -20.14 -17.80
C LEU A 54 -2.00 -19.62 -18.17
N HIS A 55 -1.71 -18.35 -17.87
CA HIS A 55 -0.41 -17.72 -18.19
C HIS A 55 0.78 -18.30 -17.41
N LEU A 56 0.53 -19.19 -16.44
CA LEU A 56 1.58 -19.91 -15.71
C LEU A 56 1.82 -21.31 -16.24
N ILE A 57 1.02 -21.76 -17.21
CA ILE A 57 1.15 -23.07 -17.86
C ILE A 57 2.02 -22.91 -19.11
N PRO A 58 2.93 -23.86 -19.40
CA PRO A 58 3.68 -23.86 -20.66
C PRO A 58 2.74 -23.85 -21.87
N GLU A 59 3.09 -23.09 -22.91
CA GLU A 59 2.23 -22.91 -24.10
C GLU A 59 2.00 -24.20 -24.87
N ASP A 60 2.92 -25.15 -24.76
CA ASP A 60 2.93 -26.48 -25.36
C ASP A 60 2.27 -27.56 -24.49
N ALA A 61 1.74 -27.20 -23.32
CA ALA A 61 1.10 -28.17 -22.44
C ALA A 61 -0.32 -28.53 -22.92
N GLU A 62 -0.54 -29.81 -23.19
CA GLU A 62 -1.82 -30.37 -23.59
C GLU A 62 -2.51 -31.12 -22.44
N VAL A 63 -3.83 -31.26 -22.54
CA VAL A 63 -4.60 -32.05 -21.57
C VAL A 63 -4.09 -33.49 -21.56
N GLY A 64 -3.80 -34.00 -20.36
CA GLY A 64 -3.17 -35.30 -20.14
C GLY A 64 -1.66 -35.23 -19.90
N HIS A 65 -0.99 -34.09 -20.19
CA HIS A 65 0.42 -33.94 -19.85
C HIS A 65 0.64 -33.89 -18.33
N VAL A 66 1.74 -34.51 -17.90
CA VAL A 66 2.25 -34.40 -16.53
C VAL A 66 3.20 -33.21 -16.47
N LEU A 67 2.94 -32.29 -15.54
CA LEU A 67 3.74 -31.10 -15.27
C LEU A 67 4.50 -31.31 -13.97
N GLU A 68 5.83 -31.19 -14.02
CA GLU A 68 6.67 -31.13 -12.82
C GLU A 68 6.72 -29.69 -12.30
N ILE A 69 6.21 -29.46 -11.09
CA ILE A 69 6.18 -28.16 -10.43
C ILE A 69 7.16 -28.16 -9.26
N SER A 70 8.23 -27.36 -9.41
CA SER A 70 9.16 -27.09 -8.32
C SER A 70 8.72 -25.90 -7.47
N VAL A 71 8.39 -26.16 -6.20
CA VAL A 71 8.08 -25.15 -5.20
C VAL A 71 9.32 -24.90 -4.32
N LYS A 72 9.82 -23.66 -4.29
CA LYS A 72 11.01 -23.27 -3.53
C LYS A 72 10.77 -22.03 -2.68
N LEU A 73 11.29 -22.03 -1.45
CA LEU A 73 11.26 -20.86 -0.57
C LEU A 73 12.37 -19.88 -0.97
N ASN A 74 11.99 -18.71 -1.50
CA ASN A 74 12.95 -17.66 -1.84
C ASN A 74 13.22 -16.71 -0.65
N ARG A 75 14.13 -17.11 0.25
CA ARG A 75 14.51 -16.32 1.43
C ARG A 75 15.12 -14.96 1.09
N LYS A 76 15.80 -14.82 -0.05
CA LYS A 76 16.37 -13.53 -0.48
C LYS A 76 15.26 -12.52 -0.78
N LYS A 77 14.25 -12.93 -1.55
CA LYS A 77 13.09 -12.09 -1.87
C LYS A 77 12.26 -11.77 -0.61
N GLN A 78 12.09 -12.74 0.29
CA GLN A 78 11.44 -12.52 1.58
C GLN A 78 12.14 -11.42 2.40
N ARG A 79 13.47 -11.50 2.57
CA ARG A 79 14.24 -10.49 3.30
C ARG A 79 14.16 -9.12 2.63
N ALA A 80 14.27 -9.07 1.30
CA ALA A 80 14.16 -7.82 0.54
C ALA A 80 12.78 -7.16 0.74
N GLN A 81 11.70 -7.95 0.71
CA GLN A 81 10.35 -7.45 0.98
C GLN A 81 10.18 -6.97 2.42
N GLN A 82 10.72 -7.69 3.41
CA GLN A 82 10.68 -7.26 4.81
C GLN A 82 11.38 -5.92 5.01
N MET A 83 12.56 -5.71 4.41
CA MET A 83 13.24 -4.42 4.46
C MET A 83 12.46 -3.33 3.73
N GLY A 84 11.91 -3.62 2.55
CA GLY A 84 11.09 -2.65 1.81
C GLY A 84 9.85 -2.21 2.60
N ILE A 85 9.17 -3.15 3.26
CA ILE A 85 8.05 -2.85 4.16
C ILE A 85 8.50 -1.97 5.32
N LYS A 86 9.60 -2.34 5.99
CA LYS A 86 10.14 -1.57 7.11
C LYS A 86 10.43 -0.12 6.69
N ASN A 87 11.17 0.08 5.60
CA ASN A 87 11.52 1.42 5.11
C ASN A 87 10.27 2.25 4.75
N THR A 88 9.24 1.60 4.20
CA THR A 88 7.96 2.25 3.88
C THR A 88 7.26 2.70 5.17
N LEU A 89 7.23 1.85 6.19
CA LEU A 89 6.63 2.19 7.49
C LEU A 89 7.39 3.32 8.17
N ASP A 90 8.73 3.27 8.18
CA ASP A 90 9.57 4.33 8.74
C ASP A 90 9.28 5.68 8.05
N SER A 91 9.20 5.69 6.71
CA SER A 91 8.87 6.90 5.93
C SER A 91 7.47 7.45 6.27
N ILE A 92 6.48 6.58 6.47
CA ILE A 92 5.13 6.99 6.87
C ILE A 92 5.15 7.58 8.28
N MET A 93 5.88 6.99 9.21
CA MET A 93 5.99 7.52 10.57
C MET A 93 6.66 8.90 10.58
N ASP A 94 7.72 9.08 9.82
CA ASP A 94 8.43 10.37 9.71
C ASP A 94 7.53 11.45 9.11
N ALA A 95 6.76 11.11 8.07
CA ALA A 95 5.77 12.02 7.47
C ALA A 95 4.67 12.42 8.47
N LEU A 96 4.19 11.49 9.29
CA LEU A 96 3.19 11.78 10.32
C LEU A 96 3.76 12.57 11.51
N GLN A 97 5.06 12.44 11.80
CA GLN A 97 5.71 13.24 12.84
C GLN A 97 5.93 14.68 12.37
N THR A 98 6.45 14.85 11.15
CA THR A 98 6.66 16.17 10.54
C THR A 98 5.35 16.96 10.41
N SER A 99 4.25 16.31 9.99
CA SER A 99 2.94 16.97 9.89
C SER A 99 2.40 17.45 11.24
N LYS A 100 2.66 16.72 12.33
CA LYS A 100 2.26 17.13 13.69
C LYS A 100 3.05 18.32 14.22
N THR A 101 4.31 18.46 13.81
CA THR A 101 5.12 19.62 14.17
C THR A 101 4.69 20.86 13.40
N GLU A 102 4.36 20.73 12.12
CA GLU A 102 3.88 21.86 11.30
C GLU A 102 2.52 22.40 11.78
N GLU A 103 1.60 21.52 12.19
CA GLU A 103 0.31 21.91 12.77
C GLU A 103 0.48 22.71 14.08
N LYS A 104 1.40 22.29 14.96
CA LYS A 104 1.70 23.01 16.22
C LYS A 104 2.35 24.37 16.01
N VAL A 105 3.17 24.55 14.97
CA VAL A 105 3.78 25.85 14.67
C VAL A 105 2.71 26.84 14.19
N LEU A 106 1.77 26.39 13.36
CA LEU A 106 0.66 27.22 12.90
C LEU A 106 -0.32 27.60 14.02
N GLU A 107 -0.55 26.72 15.01
CA GLU A 107 -1.36 27.06 16.19
C GLU A 107 -0.68 28.11 17.08
N ALA A 108 0.65 28.05 17.25
CA ALA A 108 1.38 29.05 18.03
C ALA A 108 1.42 30.43 17.34
N ASP A 109 1.59 30.46 16.01
CA ASP A 109 1.57 31.71 15.23
C ASP A 109 0.18 32.38 15.22
N ALA A 110 -0.90 31.59 15.29
CA ALA A 110 -2.27 32.10 15.36
C ALA A 110 -2.62 32.71 16.73
N GLU A 111 -1.96 32.28 17.82
CA GLU A 111 -2.19 32.83 19.16
C GLU A 111 -1.43 34.14 19.41
N GLU A 112 -0.32 34.40 18.72
CA GLU A 112 0.43 35.67 18.85
C GLU A 112 -0.23 36.86 18.13
N ASP A 113 -1.03 36.64 17.08
CA ASP A 113 -1.62 37.72 16.26
C ASP A 113 -2.95 38.28 16.83
N VAL A 114 -3.53 37.64 17.85
CA VAL A 114 -4.76 38.10 18.51
C VAL A 114 -4.46 39.06 19.68
N GLY A 115 -3.19 39.23 20.06
CA GLY A 115 -2.77 40.01 21.23
C GLY A 115 -2.63 41.53 21.04
N ASN A 116 -2.82 42.09 19.84
CA ASN A 116 -2.36 43.47 19.54
C ASN A 116 -3.35 44.43 18.85
N HIS A 117 -4.66 44.17 18.91
CA HIS A 117 -5.67 45.10 18.40
C HIS A 117 -6.79 45.37 19.42
N ASP A 118 -6.61 46.43 20.23
CA ASP A 118 -7.52 47.59 20.31
C ASP A 118 -7.23 48.46 21.55
N GLU A 119 -6.14 49.22 21.52
CA GLU A 119 -6.03 50.46 22.29
C GLU A 119 -5.86 51.62 21.31
N ASN A 120 -6.96 52.28 20.95
CA ASN A 120 -7.06 53.74 20.73
C ASN A 120 -8.37 54.10 20.01
N LEU A 121 -9.46 54.22 20.78
CA LEU A 121 -10.68 54.84 20.31
C LEU A 121 -10.98 56.10 21.15
N MET A 122 -10.14 57.14 21.05
CA MET A 122 -10.50 58.48 21.53
C MET A 122 -9.96 59.59 20.60
N ASP A 123 -10.82 60.58 20.40
CA ASP A 123 -10.54 61.95 19.93
C ASP A 123 -10.24 62.22 18.45
N ARG A 124 -11.30 62.53 17.69
CA ARG A 124 -11.24 63.61 16.67
C ARG A 124 -12.47 64.51 16.73
N LYS A 125 -12.37 65.59 17.52
CA LYS A 125 -13.19 66.80 17.36
C LYS A 125 -12.69 67.56 16.12
N HIS A 126 -13.53 67.70 15.10
CA HIS A 126 -13.29 68.62 13.99
C HIS A 126 -13.86 70.00 14.31
N GLN A 127 -12.97 70.95 14.63
CA GLN A 127 -13.23 72.39 14.55
C GLN A 127 -12.87 72.87 13.14
N GLY A 128 -13.78 73.65 12.54
CA GLY A 128 -13.68 74.11 11.16
C GLY A 128 -12.74 75.29 10.93
N ASN A 129 -12.46 75.54 9.66
CA ASN A 129 -12.32 76.88 9.08
C ASN A 129 -12.18 76.75 7.56
N SER A 130 -13.12 77.32 6.80
CA SER A 130 -12.93 77.57 5.37
C SER A 130 -13.39 78.99 5.08
N THR A 131 -12.42 79.90 5.14
CA THR A 131 -12.56 81.29 4.71
C THR A 131 -12.30 81.38 3.21
N THR A 132 -13.31 81.92 2.55
CA THR A 132 -13.36 82.62 1.26
C THR A 132 -12.02 83.01 0.60
N LYS A 133 -11.94 82.80 -0.72
CA LYS A 133 -11.44 83.80 -1.68
C LYS A 133 -11.98 83.54 -3.10
N LYS A 134 -12.80 84.49 -3.57
CA LYS A 134 -13.15 84.73 -4.97
C LYS A 134 -11.97 85.38 -5.69
N LEU A 135 -11.70 84.94 -6.92
CA LEU A 135 -11.01 85.60 -8.05
C LEU A 135 -11.33 84.70 -9.26
N ALA A 136 -11.79 85.12 -10.43
CA ALA A 136 -12.09 86.41 -11.04
C ALA A 136 -13.35 86.22 -11.93
#